data_AF-A0A1G2KPI2-F1
#
_entry.id   AF-A0A1G2KPI2-F1
#
_cell.length_a   1.000
_cell.length_b   1.000
_cell.length_c   1.000
_cell.angle_alpha   90.00
_cell.angle_beta   90.00
_cell.angle_gamma   90.00
#
_symmetry.space_group_name_H-M   'P 1'
#
loop_
_entity.id
_entity.type
_entity.pdbx_description
1 polymer ?
#
loop_
_entity_poly.entity_id
_entity_poly.type
_entity_poly.pdbx_seq_one_letter_code
_entity_poly.pdbx_strand_id
1 'polypeptide(L)'
;MRKILSFFTFSGKAFLLILLLIVGWTFVNVSNLFKGGKSQKGDDVTGLFLPDDAHADATTTSCIVTTCPHVAVFDGHAFKIENDFFQKSFHTDYSVARSRYERGEMPPDLLRFGAVPRMRDGRIALQLQEIEPEESFIDKVQLMRVIHSMTSEIIPSNVSGKLYAFERADLEHTTALPSRAVLNAVSDVVTLFSDKKSFWNANDEQDPARFFKPKDEIEFTFQGLSPNEPALLVVQSFFRDWMIGEASRRSFLPSFVYSATAFRVGALVFGLVYLLSGRKHGGDLLSLAPLFMGSGSESAQCSILFYHQDASGRYALTTVHKSRDWRYGTEVIELPHEAVQENGTMKVKAVFTRKHKLNFIGAVQNAQEAPCVTEELAPLRAASSRLGDVFPELSENGRYVHMIPGDTVDVDFEDPQTPLRAKQQETYLMRSSGFYTALRPEYKKIAGNWSARISDEAREHYRDLASSVHA
;
A
#
# COMPACT_ATOMS: atom_id res chain seq x y z
N MET A 1 -38.39 48.91 20.77
CA MET A 1 -37.32 47.88 20.82
C MET A 1 -37.74 46.56 21.50
N ARG A 2 -38.42 46.56 22.66
CA ARG A 2 -38.84 45.32 23.36
C ARG A 2 -39.69 44.33 22.52
N LYS A 3 -40.59 44.83 21.66
CA LYS A 3 -41.44 43.98 20.78
C LYS A 3 -40.67 43.28 19.64
N ILE A 4 -39.54 43.85 19.21
CA ILE A 4 -38.70 43.26 18.14
C ILE A 4 -37.85 42.13 18.75
N LEU A 5 -37.29 42.35 19.94
CA LEU A 5 -36.52 41.32 20.65
C LEU A 5 -37.39 40.11 21.01
N SER A 6 -38.66 40.32 21.41
CA SER A 6 -39.58 39.23 21.69
C SER A 6 -39.92 38.39 20.45
N PHE A 7 -40.01 39.03 19.28
CA PHE A 7 -40.27 38.35 18.01
C PHE A 7 -39.11 37.45 17.58
N PHE A 8 -37.86 37.91 17.76
CA PHE A 8 -36.68 37.07 17.48
C PHE A 8 -36.52 35.92 18.47
N THR A 9 -36.81 36.13 19.75
CA THR A 9 -36.80 35.03 20.73
C THR A 9 -37.92 34.02 20.50
N PHE A 10 -39.07 34.46 20.00
CA PHE A 10 -40.18 33.57 19.64
C PHE A 10 -39.83 32.76 18.38
N SER A 11 -39.30 33.42 17.35
CA SER A 11 -38.91 32.77 16.10
C SER A 11 -37.77 31.77 16.29
N GLY A 12 -36.78 32.10 17.13
CA GLY A 12 -35.69 31.17 17.47
C GLY A 12 -36.17 29.94 18.23
N LYS A 13 -37.12 30.09 19.17
CA LYS A 13 -37.73 28.97 19.89
C LYS A 13 -38.60 28.10 18.98
N ALA A 14 -39.35 28.72 18.07
CA ALA A 14 -40.16 28.00 17.09
C ALA A 14 -39.28 27.19 16.12
N PHE A 15 -38.16 27.76 15.66
CA PHE A 15 -37.22 27.05 14.80
C PHE A 15 -36.56 25.86 15.52
N LEU A 16 -36.14 26.03 16.78
CA LEU A 16 -35.57 24.96 17.59
C LEU A 16 -36.59 23.82 17.81
N LEU A 17 -37.86 24.17 18.03
CA LEU A 17 -38.94 23.20 18.19
C LEU A 17 -39.18 22.40 16.90
N ILE A 18 -39.17 23.07 15.74
CA ILE A 18 -39.30 22.40 14.44
C ILE A 18 -38.12 21.46 14.20
N LEU A 19 -36.90 21.87 14.54
CA LEU A 19 -35.71 21.03 14.41
C LEU A 19 -35.81 19.77 15.29
N LEU A 20 -36.24 19.93 16.55
CA LEU A 20 -36.45 18.80 17.46
C LEU A 20 -37.58 17.87 17.01
N LEU A 21 -38.65 18.41 16.42
CA LEU A 21 -39.74 17.63 15.84
C LEU A 21 -39.28 16.84 14.62
N ILE A 22 -38.46 17.42 13.74
CA ILE A 22 -37.90 16.73 12.59
C ILE A 22 -36.99 15.59 13.05
N VAL A 23 -36.07 15.86 14.00
CA VAL A 23 -35.16 14.84 14.56
C VAL A 23 -35.96 13.71 15.23
N GLY A 24 -36.97 14.06 16.05
CA GLY A 24 -37.86 13.09 16.68
C GLY A 24 -38.67 12.27 15.67
N TRP A 25 -39.18 12.90 14.61
CA TRP A 25 -39.92 12.23 13.54
C TRP A 25 -39.02 11.27 12.74
N THR A 26 -37.79 11.66 12.40
CA THR A 26 -36.81 10.74 11.81
C THR A 26 -36.46 9.59 12.73
N PHE A 27 -36.30 9.83 14.03
CA PHE A 27 -36.01 8.78 15.00
C PHE A 27 -37.17 7.78 15.11
N VAL A 28 -38.42 8.25 15.13
CA VAL A 28 -39.62 7.39 15.17
C VAL A 28 -39.78 6.60 13.87
N ASN A 29 -39.55 7.21 12.71
CA ASN A 29 -39.65 6.50 11.42
C ASN A 29 -38.55 5.45 11.26
N VAL A 30 -37.32 5.76 11.66
CA VAL A 30 -36.21 4.79 11.68
C VAL A 30 -36.53 3.66 12.66
N SER A 31 -37.06 3.98 13.85
CA SER A 31 -37.43 2.98 14.85
C SER A 31 -38.62 2.09 14.42
N ASN A 32 -39.56 2.63 13.65
CA ASN A 32 -40.68 1.87 13.10
C ASN A 32 -40.25 1.01 11.91
N LEU A 33 -39.23 1.43 11.15
CA LEU A 33 -38.60 0.62 10.10
C LEU A 33 -37.96 -0.65 10.68
N PHE A 34 -37.40 -0.58 11.89
CA PHE A 34 -36.81 -1.74 12.59
C PHE A 34 -37.83 -2.67 13.28
N LYS A 35 -39.11 -2.28 13.41
CA LYS A 35 -40.14 -3.07 14.13
C LYS A 35 -41.16 -3.77 13.23
N GLY A 36 -41.13 -3.57 11.91
CA GLY A 36 -42.14 -4.10 10.99
C GLY A 36 -41.58 -5.08 9.96
N GLY A 37 -41.40 -6.34 10.34
CA GLY A 37 -40.98 -7.41 9.42
C GLY A 37 -41.58 -8.78 9.75
N LYS A 38 -42.92 -8.91 9.67
CA LYS A 38 -43.58 -10.23 9.62
C LYS A 38 -43.93 -10.55 8.15
N SER A 39 -43.25 -11.58 7.63
CA SER A 39 -43.69 -12.59 6.65
C SER A 39 -44.73 -12.20 5.58
N GLN A 40 -44.35 -12.25 4.30
CA GLN A 40 -45.17 -12.91 3.26
C GLN A 40 -44.33 -13.36 2.04
N LYS A 41 -44.65 -14.58 1.58
CA LYS A 41 -44.17 -15.29 0.38
C LYS A 41 -44.79 -14.71 -0.90
N GLY A 42 -44.06 -14.79 -2.03
CA GLY A 42 -44.66 -15.05 -3.36
C GLY A 42 -44.31 -14.04 -4.46
N ASP A 43 -43.57 -14.56 -5.44
CA ASP A 43 -43.47 -14.23 -6.87
C ASP A 43 -42.86 -12.90 -7.38
N ASP A 44 -42.12 -13.09 -8.48
CA ASP A 44 -41.25 -12.18 -9.23
C ASP A 44 -41.84 -10.81 -9.57
N VAL A 45 -41.01 -9.77 -9.45
CA VAL A 45 -40.64 -8.76 -10.50
C VAL A 45 -39.85 -7.61 -9.83
N THR A 46 -38.61 -7.40 -10.31
CA THR A 46 -37.73 -6.22 -10.17
C THR A 46 -37.83 -5.39 -8.88
N GLY A 47 -36.94 -5.65 -7.94
CA GLY A 47 -36.66 -4.79 -6.79
C GLY A 47 -35.17 -4.51 -6.66
N LEU A 48 -34.77 -3.29 -7.00
CA LEU A 48 -33.68 -2.60 -6.30
C LEU A 48 -33.89 -2.85 -4.80
N PHE A 49 -32.84 -3.20 -4.04
CA PHE A 49 -32.87 -3.58 -2.62
C PHE A 49 -33.15 -5.07 -2.34
N LEU A 50 -32.10 -5.89 -2.48
CA LEU A 50 -31.93 -7.11 -1.68
C LEU A 50 -31.59 -6.73 -0.23
N PRO A 51 -31.89 -7.60 0.76
CA PRO A 51 -31.88 -7.26 2.18
C PRO A 51 -30.47 -7.34 2.76
N ASP A 52 -29.98 -6.22 3.29
CA ASP A 52 -28.82 -6.19 4.17
C ASP A 52 -29.23 -6.70 5.55
N ASP A 53 -28.67 -7.84 5.95
CA ASP A 53 -28.62 -8.28 7.33
C ASP A 53 -27.83 -7.25 8.15
N ALA A 54 -28.56 -6.44 8.91
CA ALA A 54 -28.02 -5.40 9.77
C ALA A 54 -27.25 -6.01 10.96
N HIS A 55 -25.98 -6.35 10.74
CA HIS A 55 -24.99 -6.46 11.80
C HIS A 55 -24.42 -5.07 12.11
N ALA A 56 -24.97 -4.44 13.15
CA ALA A 56 -24.43 -3.23 13.75
C ALA A 56 -23.14 -3.55 14.53
N ASP A 57 -22.05 -3.80 13.81
CA ASP A 57 -20.67 -3.76 14.28
C ASP A 57 -19.74 -3.42 13.10
N ALA A 58 -20.03 -2.30 12.41
CA ALA A 58 -19.11 -1.73 11.43
C ALA A 58 -18.03 -0.93 12.18
N THR A 59 -16.85 -1.52 12.21
CA THR A 59 -15.61 -1.08 12.81
C THR A 59 -15.30 0.40 12.56
N THR A 60 -14.89 1.07 13.64
CA THR A 60 -14.16 2.34 13.64
C THR A 60 -13.07 2.35 12.56
N THR A 61 -12.98 3.45 11.80
CA THR A 61 -11.81 3.81 10.98
C THR A 61 -10.63 4.18 11.89
N SER A 62 -10.19 3.26 12.75
CA SER A 62 -8.79 3.19 13.15
C SER A 62 -8.06 2.60 11.95
N CYS A 63 -6.97 3.21 11.48
CA CYS A 63 -6.33 2.71 10.28
C CYS A 63 -5.95 1.25 10.45
N ILE A 64 -6.57 0.42 9.61
CA ILE A 64 -6.20 -0.98 9.52
C ILE A 64 -4.84 -0.96 8.84
N VAL A 65 -3.84 -1.30 9.63
CA VAL A 65 -2.47 -1.26 9.16
C VAL A 65 -2.32 -2.41 8.19
N THR A 66 -2.04 -2.09 6.93
CA THR A 66 -1.79 -3.08 5.91
C THR A 66 -0.42 -3.67 6.17
N THR A 67 -0.37 -4.91 6.62
CA THR A 67 0.83 -5.73 6.56
C THR A 67 0.79 -6.60 5.34
N CYS A 68 1.86 -7.32 5.03
CA CYS A 68 1.87 -8.14 3.84
C CYS A 68 2.48 -9.48 4.23
N PRO A 69 2.09 -10.59 3.57
CA PRO A 69 2.81 -11.83 3.73
C PRO A 69 4.27 -11.62 3.30
N HIS A 70 5.18 -12.35 3.93
CA HIS A 70 6.61 -12.22 3.71
C HIS A 70 7.14 -13.42 2.92
N VAL A 71 8.20 -13.20 2.14
CA VAL A 71 8.94 -14.29 1.52
C VAL A 71 10.35 -14.35 2.10
N ALA A 72 10.80 -15.56 2.37
CA ALA A 72 12.14 -15.87 2.81
C ALA A 72 12.86 -16.74 1.78
N VAL A 73 14.16 -16.49 1.61
CA VAL A 73 15.06 -17.26 0.74
C VAL A 73 15.98 -18.13 1.58
N PHE A 74 16.33 -19.31 1.08
CA PHE A 74 17.30 -20.17 1.76
C PHE A 74 18.73 -19.66 1.54
N ASP A 75 19.48 -19.41 2.61
CA ASP A 75 20.86 -18.90 2.56
C ASP A 75 21.94 -19.99 2.57
N GLY A 76 21.53 -21.27 2.57
CA GLY A 76 22.40 -22.44 2.75
C GLY A 76 22.35 -23.04 4.15
N HIS A 77 21.80 -22.31 5.13
CA HIS A 77 21.65 -22.76 6.51
C HIS A 77 20.21 -22.63 7.01
N ALA A 78 19.55 -21.50 6.73
CA ALA A 78 18.20 -21.20 7.16
C ALA A 78 17.45 -20.35 6.12
N PHE A 79 16.13 -20.27 6.26
CA PHE A 79 15.35 -19.27 5.54
C PHE A 79 15.55 -17.90 6.18
N LYS A 80 15.86 -16.91 5.34
CA LYS A 80 16.03 -15.50 5.71
C LYS A 80 15.00 -14.65 5.01
N ILE A 81 14.28 -13.84 5.77
CA ILE A 81 13.24 -12.97 5.23
C ILE A 81 13.88 -11.94 4.29
N GLU A 82 13.40 -11.90 3.05
CA GLU A 82 13.82 -10.92 2.06
C GLU A 82 12.95 -9.66 2.14
N ASN A 83 11.64 -9.82 1.96
CA ASN A 83 10.68 -8.73 2.06
C ASN A 83 9.23 -9.21 2.03
N ASP A 84 8.32 -8.27 2.22
CA ASP A 84 6.90 -8.43 1.99
C ASP A 84 6.49 -8.45 0.51
N PHE A 85 5.39 -9.13 0.20
CA PHE A 85 4.75 -9.16 -1.11
C PHE A 85 3.23 -8.90 -1.02
N PHE A 86 2.58 -8.56 -2.14
CA PHE A 86 1.17 -8.12 -2.25
C PHE A 86 0.88 -6.69 -1.80
N GLN A 87 1.85 -5.79 -1.82
CA GLN A 87 1.70 -4.40 -1.35
C GLN A 87 0.44 -3.61 -1.80
N LYS A 88 -0.18 -3.98 -2.91
CA LYS A 88 -1.36 -3.32 -3.51
C LYS A 88 -2.67 -4.12 -3.39
N SER A 89 -2.68 -5.29 -2.73
CA SER A 89 -3.79 -6.25 -2.76
C SER A 89 -4.52 -6.42 -1.42
N PHE A 90 -4.52 -5.39 -0.57
CA PHE A 90 -5.27 -5.40 0.69
C PHE A 90 -6.73 -4.99 0.51
N HIS A 91 -7.61 -5.64 1.25
CA HIS A 91 -8.87 -5.04 1.65
C HIS A 91 -9.31 -5.56 3.03
N THR A 92 -10.03 -4.75 3.77
CA THR A 92 -10.45 -5.08 5.15
C THR A 92 -11.46 -6.23 5.19
N ASP A 93 -12.38 -6.24 4.22
CA ASP A 93 -13.39 -7.27 4.01
C ASP A 93 -12.97 -8.29 2.94
N TYR A 94 -13.08 -9.59 3.27
CA TYR A 94 -12.76 -10.72 2.39
C TYR A 94 -13.57 -10.76 1.10
N SER A 95 -14.89 -10.56 1.18
CA SER A 95 -15.77 -10.66 0.01
C SER A 95 -15.44 -9.58 -1.03
N VAL A 96 -15.13 -8.38 -0.54
CA VAL A 96 -14.72 -7.27 -1.40
C VAL A 96 -13.31 -7.49 -1.94
N ALA A 97 -12.35 -7.95 -1.11
CA ALA A 97 -10.99 -8.26 -1.55
C ALA A 97 -11.01 -9.25 -2.72
N ARG A 98 -11.72 -10.37 -2.50
CA ARG A 98 -11.89 -11.43 -3.49
C ARG A 98 -12.58 -10.92 -4.76
N SER A 99 -13.67 -10.16 -4.62
CA SER A 99 -14.38 -9.60 -5.79
C SER A 99 -13.48 -8.69 -6.62
N ARG A 100 -12.67 -7.84 -5.98
CA ARG A 100 -11.73 -6.95 -6.68
C ARG A 100 -10.61 -7.73 -7.36
N TYR A 101 -10.08 -8.75 -6.69
CA TYR A 101 -9.08 -9.65 -7.28
C TYR A 101 -9.63 -10.37 -8.52
N GLU A 102 -10.81 -10.99 -8.41
CA GLU A 102 -11.46 -11.71 -9.51
C GLU A 102 -11.86 -10.79 -10.68
N ARG A 103 -12.05 -9.48 -10.44
CA ARG A 103 -12.24 -8.46 -11.48
C ARG A 103 -10.93 -7.92 -12.08
N GLY A 104 -9.76 -8.39 -11.63
CA GLY A 104 -8.46 -7.95 -12.11
C GLY A 104 -8.03 -6.56 -11.61
N GLU A 105 -8.64 -6.05 -10.53
CA GLU A 105 -8.31 -4.74 -9.96
C GLU A 105 -7.08 -4.78 -9.02
N MET A 106 -6.56 -5.97 -8.74
CA MET A 106 -5.39 -6.20 -7.90
C MET A 106 -4.27 -6.77 -8.78
N PRO A 107 -3.34 -5.94 -9.26
CA PRO A 107 -2.28 -6.40 -10.14
C PRO A 107 -1.31 -7.33 -9.40
N PRO A 108 -0.63 -8.23 -10.13
CA PRO A 108 0.47 -9.01 -9.56
C PRO A 108 1.56 -8.11 -9.00
N ASP A 109 2.21 -8.58 -7.93
CA ASP A 109 3.38 -7.95 -7.36
C ASP A 109 4.66 -8.54 -7.98
N LEU A 110 5.69 -7.71 -8.13
CA LEU A 110 7.00 -8.10 -8.65
C LEU A 110 8.09 -7.71 -7.66
N LEU A 111 8.43 -8.64 -6.78
CA LEU A 111 9.44 -8.43 -5.75
C LEU A 111 10.82 -8.87 -6.25
N ARG A 112 11.78 -7.95 -6.27
CA ARG A 112 13.20 -8.28 -6.48
C ARG A 112 13.84 -8.74 -5.16
N PHE A 113 14.60 -9.83 -5.20
CA PHE A 113 15.41 -10.27 -4.06
C PHE A 113 16.75 -9.54 -4.01
N GLY A 114 17.18 -9.22 -2.79
CA GLY A 114 18.52 -8.67 -2.53
C GLY A 114 19.58 -9.78 -2.50
N ALA A 115 19.19 -10.98 -2.06
CA ALA A 115 20.05 -12.16 -2.04
C ALA A 115 19.76 -13.12 -3.20
N VAL A 116 20.80 -13.83 -3.65
CA VAL A 116 20.67 -14.97 -4.55
C VAL A 116 20.26 -16.20 -3.72
N PRO A 117 19.09 -16.82 -3.96
CA PRO A 117 18.65 -17.99 -3.22
C PRO A 117 19.64 -19.15 -3.40
N ARG A 118 20.05 -19.77 -2.29
CA ARG A 118 20.83 -21.00 -2.34
C ARG A 118 19.92 -22.21 -2.47
N MET A 119 20.45 -23.28 -3.05
CA MET A 119 19.71 -24.53 -3.18
C MET A 119 19.53 -25.22 -1.83
N ARG A 120 18.30 -25.68 -1.55
CA ARG A 120 17.96 -26.61 -0.48
C ARG A 120 17.65 -27.96 -1.13
N ASP A 121 18.33 -29.02 -0.71
CA ASP A 121 18.16 -30.38 -1.26
C ASP A 121 18.22 -30.45 -2.80
N GLY A 122 19.10 -29.62 -3.38
CA GLY A 122 19.32 -29.54 -4.83
C GLY A 122 18.32 -28.70 -5.61
N ARG A 123 17.38 -28.00 -4.95
CA ARG A 123 16.37 -27.15 -5.59
C ARG A 123 16.39 -25.73 -5.04
N ILE A 124 15.92 -24.77 -5.81
CA ILE A 124 15.64 -23.43 -5.28
C ILE A 124 14.37 -23.52 -4.45
N ALA A 125 14.46 -23.11 -3.18
CA ALA A 125 13.34 -23.13 -2.25
C ALA A 125 13.09 -21.73 -1.69
N LEU A 126 11.82 -21.34 -1.68
CA LEU A 126 11.33 -20.16 -0.98
C LEU A 126 10.40 -20.60 0.15
N GLN A 127 10.30 -19.78 1.19
CA GLN A 127 9.31 -19.96 2.23
C GLN A 127 8.44 -18.71 2.33
N LEU A 128 7.15 -18.85 2.03
CA LEU A 128 6.16 -17.81 2.27
C LEU A 128 5.79 -17.87 3.75
N GLN A 129 5.70 -16.73 4.42
CA GLN A 129 5.46 -16.64 5.86
C GLN A 129 4.37 -15.61 6.13
N GLU A 130 3.34 -16.03 6.86
CA GLU A 130 2.34 -15.10 7.40
C GLU A 130 2.72 -14.77 8.83
N ILE A 131 3.39 -13.62 9.03
CA ILE A 131 3.98 -13.23 10.32
C ILE A 131 3.23 -12.06 10.98
N GLU A 132 2.09 -11.68 10.40
CA GLU A 132 1.29 -10.53 10.84
C GLU A 132 -0.15 -10.95 11.12
N PRO A 133 -0.96 -10.18 11.87
CA PRO A 133 -2.32 -10.54 12.26
C PRO A 133 -3.35 -10.37 11.12
N GLU A 134 -3.03 -10.93 9.96
CA GLU A 134 -3.81 -10.92 8.72
C GLU A 134 -4.00 -12.33 8.18
N GLU A 135 -4.76 -12.46 7.10
CA GLU A 135 -4.86 -13.71 6.35
C GLU A 135 -4.67 -13.46 4.86
N SER A 136 -3.93 -14.35 4.22
CA SER A 136 -3.47 -14.21 2.83
C SER A 136 -4.03 -15.32 1.95
N PHE A 137 -4.40 -14.96 0.72
CA PHE A 137 -4.98 -15.84 -0.30
C PHE A 137 -4.10 -15.79 -1.54
N ILE A 138 -3.23 -16.78 -1.68
CA ILE A 138 -2.22 -16.83 -2.74
C ILE A 138 -2.77 -17.68 -3.89
N ASP A 139 -2.93 -17.07 -5.06
CA ASP A 139 -3.41 -17.75 -6.28
C ASP A 139 -2.21 -18.27 -7.09
N LYS A 140 -1.17 -17.45 -7.25
CA LYS A 140 0.00 -17.83 -8.05
C LYS A 140 1.29 -17.29 -7.47
N VAL A 141 2.33 -18.12 -7.52
CA VAL A 141 3.73 -17.71 -7.28
C VAL A 141 4.58 -18.22 -8.43
N GLN A 142 5.42 -17.34 -8.97
CA GLN A 142 6.37 -17.64 -10.02
C GLN A 142 7.71 -17.02 -9.67
N LEU A 143 8.78 -17.80 -9.78
CA LEU A 143 10.13 -17.32 -9.62
C LEU A 143 10.71 -16.99 -10.99
N MET A 144 11.28 -15.81 -11.13
CA MET A 144 11.97 -15.38 -12.33
C MET A 144 13.45 -15.21 -12.03
N ARG A 145 14.29 -15.87 -12.80
CA ARG A 145 15.73 -15.69 -12.79
C ARG A 145 16.11 -14.78 -13.96
N VAL A 146 16.89 -13.75 -13.66
CA VAL A 146 17.40 -12.80 -14.66
C VAL A 146 18.91 -12.93 -14.68
N ILE A 147 19.46 -13.35 -15.81
CA ILE A 147 20.90 -13.45 -16.04
C ILE A 147 21.35 -12.18 -16.75
N HIS A 148 22.31 -11.48 -16.16
CA HIS A 148 22.77 -10.19 -16.67
C HIS A 148 24.27 -9.98 -16.37
N SER A 149 24.84 -8.91 -16.93
CA SER A 149 26.25 -8.56 -16.68
C SER A 149 26.50 -8.28 -15.20
N MET A 150 27.70 -8.61 -14.71
CA MET A 150 28.15 -8.15 -13.38
C MET A 150 28.25 -6.62 -13.26
N THR A 151 28.29 -5.92 -14.40
CA THR A 151 28.28 -4.46 -14.47
C THR A 151 26.90 -3.86 -14.64
N SER A 152 25.84 -4.67 -14.71
CA SER A 152 24.46 -4.20 -14.83
C SER A 152 23.64 -4.46 -13.57
N GLU A 153 22.54 -3.71 -13.44
CA GLU A 153 21.61 -3.73 -12.32
C GLU A 153 20.18 -3.94 -12.84
N ILE A 154 19.41 -4.80 -12.16
CA ILE A 154 18.01 -5.06 -12.49
C ILE A 154 17.11 -4.30 -11.53
N ILE A 155 16.18 -3.50 -12.08
CA ILE A 155 15.22 -2.72 -11.29
C ILE A 155 13.81 -2.94 -11.87
N PRO A 156 12.86 -3.48 -11.08
CA PRO A 156 11.48 -3.67 -11.53
C PRO A 156 10.66 -2.37 -11.48
N SER A 157 9.63 -2.26 -12.31
CA SER A 157 8.49 -1.36 -12.11
C SER A 157 7.28 -2.17 -11.65
N ASN A 158 6.85 -1.94 -10.42
CA ASN A 158 5.63 -2.51 -9.85
C ASN A 158 4.34 -1.86 -10.40
N VAL A 159 4.46 -0.83 -11.24
CA VAL A 159 3.31 -0.19 -11.90
C VAL A 159 3.06 -0.85 -13.24
N SER A 160 4.11 -0.98 -14.07
CA SER A 160 3.99 -1.53 -15.42
C SER A 160 4.26 -3.03 -15.51
N GLY A 161 4.85 -3.63 -14.46
CA GLY A 161 5.34 -5.01 -14.47
C GLY A 161 6.61 -5.20 -15.32
N LYS A 162 7.21 -4.12 -15.83
CA LYS A 162 8.43 -4.16 -16.64
C LYS A 162 9.67 -4.34 -15.76
N LEU A 163 10.69 -4.93 -16.37
CA LEU A 163 12.03 -5.04 -15.81
C LEU A 163 12.95 -4.11 -16.59
N TYR A 164 13.72 -3.30 -15.87
CA TYR A 164 14.76 -2.48 -16.46
C TYR A 164 16.12 -3.05 -16.10
N ALA A 165 16.94 -3.29 -17.11
CA ALA A 165 18.34 -3.67 -16.93
C ALA A 165 19.21 -2.46 -17.31
N PHE A 166 19.93 -1.88 -16.36
CA PHE A 166 20.81 -0.74 -16.61
C PHE A 166 22.26 -1.12 -16.42
N GLU A 167 23.16 -0.70 -17.31
CA GLU A 167 24.59 -0.71 -17.00
C GLU A 167 24.86 0.27 -15.85
N ARG A 168 25.60 -0.15 -14.82
CA ARG A 168 25.83 0.66 -13.60
C ARG A 168 26.50 1.98 -13.91
N ALA A 169 27.51 1.96 -14.77
CA ALA A 169 28.22 3.18 -15.18
C ALA A 169 27.29 4.14 -15.95
N ASP A 170 26.37 3.58 -16.75
CA ASP A 170 25.42 4.38 -17.51
C ASP A 170 24.33 4.95 -16.59
N LEU A 171 23.79 4.16 -15.67
CA LEU A 171 22.89 4.63 -14.62
C LEU A 171 23.55 5.75 -13.79
N GLU A 172 24.80 5.58 -13.39
CA GLU A 172 25.57 6.62 -12.69
C GLU A 172 25.77 7.88 -13.52
N HIS A 173 25.94 7.78 -14.84
CA HIS A 173 26.12 8.94 -15.70
C HIS A 173 24.80 9.67 -15.97
N THR A 174 23.75 8.92 -16.29
CA THR A 174 22.45 9.40 -16.78
C THR A 174 21.47 9.78 -15.68
N THR A 175 21.71 9.35 -14.43
CA THR A 175 20.85 9.75 -13.31
C THR A 175 21.10 11.21 -12.93
N ALA A 176 20.09 12.06 -13.10
CA ALA A 176 20.02 13.38 -12.50
C ALA A 176 19.54 13.26 -11.04
N LEU A 177 20.37 13.73 -10.10
CA LEU A 177 19.97 13.92 -8.71
C LEU A 177 19.14 15.21 -8.57
N PRO A 178 18.30 15.33 -7.53
CA PRO A 178 17.56 16.56 -7.31
C PRO A 178 18.53 17.73 -7.07
N SER A 179 18.39 18.80 -7.85
CA SER A 179 19.14 20.05 -7.65
C SER A 179 18.58 20.85 -6.46
N ARG A 180 17.35 20.54 -6.06
CA ARG A 180 16.66 21.09 -4.89
C ARG A 180 15.67 20.08 -4.34
N ALA A 181 15.57 19.97 -3.01
CA ALA A 181 14.51 19.20 -2.35
C ALA A 181 13.96 20.01 -1.18
N VAL A 182 12.68 20.38 -1.21
CA VAL A 182 12.06 21.21 -0.17
C VAL A 182 11.01 20.42 0.59
N LEU A 183 11.25 20.19 1.87
CA LEU A 183 10.34 19.58 2.82
C LEU A 183 9.34 20.62 3.34
N ASN A 184 8.05 20.30 3.24
CA ASN A 184 6.91 21.08 3.74
C ASN A 184 6.93 22.56 3.31
N ALA A 185 7.46 22.83 2.10
CA ALA A 185 7.67 24.17 1.55
C ALA A 185 8.58 25.11 2.37
N VAL A 186 9.32 24.58 3.35
CA VAL A 186 10.11 25.39 4.30
C VAL A 186 11.58 24.96 4.35
N SER A 187 11.84 23.67 4.51
CA SER A 187 13.19 23.18 4.82
C SER A 187 13.86 22.62 3.58
N ASP A 188 15.06 23.10 3.26
CA ASP A 188 15.89 22.49 2.22
C ASP A 188 16.55 21.22 2.77
N VAL A 189 16.29 20.09 2.11
CA VAL A 189 16.78 18.76 2.47
C VAL A 189 17.57 18.12 1.33
N VAL A 190 18.01 18.91 0.34
CA VAL A 190 18.71 18.41 -0.87
C VAL A 190 19.96 17.61 -0.54
N THR A 191 20.64 17.93 0.56
CA THR A 191 21.87 17.26 1.02
C THR A 191 21.64 15.79 1.38
N LEU A 192 20.40 15.37 1.70
CA LEU A 192 20.06 13.96 1.91
C LEU A 192 20.11 13.16 0.60
N PHE A 193 19.96 13.82 -0.55
CA PHE A 193 19.77 13.20 -1.87
C PHE A 193 20.86 13.60 -2.87
N SER A 194 21.96 14.20 -2.41
CA SER A 194 23.02 14.73 -3.28
C SER A 194 24.15 13.75 -3.58
N ASP A 195 24.14 12.54 -3.02
CA ASP A 195 25.16 11.52 -3.24
C ASP A 195 24.59 10.27 -3.91
N LYS A 196 25.07 9.95 -5.13
CA LYS A 196 24.70 8.73 -5.86
C LYS A 196 25.11 7.45 -5.13
N LYS A 197 26.14 7.50 -4.28
CA LYS A 197 26.58 6.34 -3.49
C LYS A 197 25.51 5.84 -2.53
N SER A 198 24.58 6.70 -2.11
CA SER A 198 23.44 6.28 -1.28
C SER A 198 22.61 5.19 -1.95
N PHE A 199 22.51 5.20 -3.29
CA PHE A 199 21.83 4.15 -4.05
C PHE A 199 22.49 2.78 -3.89
N TRP A 200 23.83 2.75 -3.88
CA TRP A 200 24.62 1.51 -3.83
C TRP A 200 24.91 1.03 -2.41
N ASN A 201 24.77 1.90 -1.40
CA ASN A 201 25.06 1.61 -0.02
C ASN A 201 23.78 1.33 0.77
N ALA A 202 23.35 0.06 0.81
CA ALA A 202 22.21 -0.38 1.62
C ALA A 202 22.45 -0.26 3.15
N ASN A 203 23.69 -0.11 3.60
CA ASN A 203 24.05 -0.04 5.02
C ASN A 203 23.56 1.25 5.74
N ASP A 204 22.95 2.19 5.03
CA ASP A 204 22.40 3.43 5.61
C ASP A 204 21.01 3.22 6.27
N GLU A 205 20.59 1.95 6.45
CA GLU A 205 19.33 1.53 7.11
C GLU A 205 19.11 2.18 8.49
N GLN A 206 20.16 2.65 9.17
CA GLN A 206 20.07 3.29 10.48
C GLN A 206 20.01 4.83 10.48
N ASP A 207 20.17 5.52 9.34
CA ASP A 207 20.15 7.00 9.35
C ASP A 207 18.74 7.55 9.68
N PRO A 208 18.55 8.20 10.86
CA PRO A 208 17.26 8.75 11.25
C PRO A 208 16.82 9.94 10.39
N ALA A 209 17.76 10.64 9.72
CA ALA A 209 17.48 11.84 8.94
C ALA A 209 16.65 11.56 7.68
N ARG A 210 16.57 10.30 7.26
CA ARG A 210 15.83 9.85 6.07
C ARG A 210 14.39 9.42 6.36
N PHE A 211 13.92 9.56 7.60
CA PHE A 211 12.53 9.29 7.98
C PHE A 211 11.65 10.53 7.82
N PHE A 212 10.57 10.35 7.07
CA PHE A 212 9.55 11.38 6.82
C PHE A 212 8.25 10.96 7.50
N LYS A 213 7.58 11.90 8.14
CA LYS A 213 6.38 11.70 8.94
C LYS A 213 5.12 11.68 8.07
N PRO A 214 3.99 11.18 8.60
CA PRO A 214 2.70 11.31 7.93
C PRO A 214 2.41 12.79 7.59
N LYS A 215 1.98 13.03 6.35
CA LYS A 215 1.71 14.35 5.74
C LYS A 215 2.92 15.20 5.42
N ASP A 216 4.14 14.70 5.61
CA ASP A 216 5.30 15.38 5.05
C ASP A 216 5.17 15.41 3.52
N GLU A 217 5.54 16.54 2.93
CA GLU A 217 5.61 16.74 1.48
C GLU A 217 7.02 17.15 1.11
N ILE A 218 7.65 16.45 0.16
CA ILE A 218 8.93 16.87 -0.41
C ILE A 218 8.72 17.20 -1.89
N GLU A 219 9.01 18.44 -2.26
CA GLU A 219 9.11 18.85 -3.66
C GLU A 219 10.57 18.71 -4.12
N PHE A 220 10.82 17.75 -5.01
CA PHE A 220 12.09 17.55 -5.71
C PHE A 220 12.09 18.33 -7.01
N THR A 221 13.16 19.05 -7.28
CA THR A 221 13.42 19.68 -8.58
C THR A 221 14.64 19.02 -9.20
N PHE A 222 14.49 18.56 -10.44
CA PHE A 222 15.56 18.03 -11.28
C PHE A 222 15.82 19.02 -12.42
N GLN A 223 17.07 19.10 -12.87
CA GLN A 223 17.52 20.00 -13.93
C GLN A 223 18.46 19.25 -14.89
N GLY A 224 18.61 19.80 -16.10
CA GLY A 224 19.49 19.22 -17.11
C GLY A 224 18.90 17.98 -17.79
N LEU A 225 17.58 17.84 -17.76
CA LEU A 225 16.85 16.78 -18.44
C LEU A 225 16.57 17.18 -19.89
N SER A 226 16.52 16.19 -20.79
CA SER A 226 16.15 16.39 -22.19
C SER A 226 14.63 16.58 -22.32
N PRO A 227 14.16 17.72 -22.86
CA PRO A 227 12.76 17.91 -23.18
C PRO A 227 12.29 16.89 -24.23
N ASN A 228 11.06 16.38 -24.08
CA ASN A 228 10.41 15.37 -24.94
C ASN A 228 10.86 13.91 -24.75
N GLU A 229 11.84 13.64 -23.87
CA GLU A 229 12.20 12.28 -23.50
C GLU A 229 11.53 11.89 -22.17
N PRO A 230 11.00 10.66 -22.04
CA PRO A 230 10.36 10.24 -20.80
C PRO A 230 11.43 10.06 -19.72
N ALA A 231 11.15 10.53 -18.50
CA ALA A 231 12.02 10.32 -17.36
C ALA A 231 11.57 9.09 -16.57
N LEU A 232 12.53 8.28 -16.15
CA LEU A 232 12.32 7.18 -15.22
C LEU A 232 12.74 7.64 -13.83
N LEU A 233 11.82 7.64 -12.88
CA LEU A 233 12.14 7.97 -11.49
C LEU A 233 12.55 6.70 -10.76
N VAL A 234 13.82 6.59 -10.40
CA VAL A 234 14.34 5.48 -9.58
C VAL A 234 14.19 5.86 -8.12
N VAL A 235 13.45 5.06 -7.37
CA VAL A 235 13.13 5.29 -5.96
C VAL A 235 13.61 4.10 -5.13
N GLN A 236 14.30 4.40 -4.04
CA GLN A 236 14.63 3.40 -3.01
C GLN A 236 14.00 3.80 -1.68
N SER A 237 13.05 3.00 -1.20
CA SER A 237 12.29 3.33 0.00
C SER A 237 11.93 2.10 0.83
N PHE A 238 11.61 2.37 2.09
CA PHE A 238 11.27 1.40 3.11
C PHE A 238 10.15 1.98 3.99
N PHE A 239 9.31 1.12 4.55
CA PHE A 239 8.20 1.50 5.42
C PHE A 239 8.15 0.59 6.65
N ARG A 240 8.16 1.20 7.84
CA ARG A 240 7.71 0.51 9.05
C ARG A 240 7.27 1.53 10.09
N ASP A 241 5.99 1.46 10.50
CA ASP A 241 5.39 2.47 11.40
C ASP A 241 4.55 1.85 12.53
N TRP A 242 4.64 0.53 12.77
CA TRP A 242 3.89 -0.11 13.87
C TRP A 242 4.53 -1.42 14.38
N MET A 243 4.13 -1.85 15.59
CA MET A 243 4.65 -3.04 16.28
C MET A 243 3.58 -4.11 16.52
N ILE A 244 3.99 -5.40 16.50
CA ILE A 244 3.19 -6.51 17.04
C ILE A 244 2.61 -6.13 18.40
N GLY A 245 1.28 -6.17 18.51
CA GLY A 245 0.55 -6.05 19.78
C GLY A 245 -0.12 -4.70 20.06
N GLU A 246 0.14 -3.62 19.30
CA GLU A 246 -0.58 -2.35 19.51
C GLU A 246 -2.08 -2.44 19.17
N ALA A 247 -2.46 -3.33 18.24
CA ALA A 247 -3.85 -3.65 17.95
C ALA A 247 -4.60 -4.29 19.15
N SER A 248 -3.88 -4.85 20.12
CA SER A 248 -4.46 -5.48 21.31
C SER A 248 -4.58 -4.55 22.53
N ARG A 249 -3.91 -3.39 22.53
CA ARG A 249 -3.78 -2.50 23.70
C ARG A 249 -4.63 -1.24 23.70
N ARG A 250 -5.41 -0.94 22.66
CA ARG A 250 -6.36 0.19 22.70
C ARG A 250 -7.75 -0.24 23.19
N SER A 251 -7.95 -0.08 24.49
CA SER A 251 -9.21 -0.31 25.21
C SER A 251 -10.30 0.71 24.85
N PHE A 252 -11.44 0.18 24.39
CA PHE A 252 -12.82 0.53 24.76
C PHE A 252 -13.12 2.00 25.11
N LEU A 253 -13.40 2.83 24.10
CA LEU A 253 -14.30 3.99 24.23
C LEU A 253 -15.53 3.74 23.34
N PRO A 254 -16.75 4.08 23.80
CA PRO A 254 -17.98 3.73 23.08
C PRO A 254 -18.04 4.39 21.68
N SER A 255 -18.22 3.53 20.68
CA SER A 255 -18.02 3.73 19.23
C SER A 255 -19.04 4.64 18.53
N PHE A 256 -20.01 5.22 19.23
CA PHE A 256 -21.07 6.01 18.59
C PHE A 256 -20.60 7.39 18.08
N VAL A 257 -19.60 8.00 18.74
CA VAL A 257 -19.17 9.38 18.45
C VAL A 257 -18.30 9.48 17.18
N TYR A 258 -17.75 8.36 16.68
CA TYR A 258 -16.74 8.34 15.61
C TYR A 258 -17.12 7.51 14.38
N SER A 259 -18.38 7.13 14.20
CA SER A 259 -18.77 6.43 12.97
C SER A 259 -18.64 7.34 11.75
N ALA A 260 -18.09 6.81 10.65
CA ALA A 260 -18.04 7.51 9.35
C ALA A 260 -19.44 7.98 8.92
N THR A 261 -20.48 7.28 9.36
CA THR A 261 -21.89 7.66 9.16
C THR A 261 -22.27 8.92 9.92
N ALA A 262 -21.90 9.07 11.20
CA ALA A 262 -22.13 10.30 11.96
C ALA A 262 -21.37 11.50 11.38
N PHE A 263 -20.15 11.27 10.88
CA PHE A 263 -19.36 12.31 10.19
C PHE A 263 -19.97 12.68 8.83
N ARG A 264 -20.39 11.70 8.02
CA ARG A 264 -21.06 11.93 6.71
C ARG A 264 -22.41 12.62 6.86
N VAL A 265 -23.21 12.21 7.84
CA VAL A 265 -24.48 12.87 8.18
C VAL A 265 -24.20 14.27 8.71
N GLY A 266 -23.20 14.43 9.58
CA GLY A 266 -22.76 15.74 10.06
C GLY A 266 -22.34 16.68 8.93
N ALA A 267 -21.53 16.19 7.98
CA ALA A 267 -21.07 16.95 6.82
C ALA A 267 -22.21 17.28 5.83
N LEU A 268 -23.15 16.35 5.61
CA LEU A 268 -24.36 16.60 4.82
C LEU A 268 -25.24 17.66 5.47
N VAL A 269 -25.45 17.58 6.78
CA VAL A 269 -26.23 18.58 7.53
C VAL A 269 -25.53 19.93 7.51
N PHE A 270 -24.21 19.98 7.71
CA PHE A 270 -23.44 21.22 7.65
C PHE A 270 -23.43 21.84 6.24
N GLY A 271 -23.27 21.01 5.20
CA GLY A 271 -23.33 21.42 3.80
C GLY A 271 -24.71 21.94 3.41
N LEU A 272 -25.78 21.29 3.87
CA LEU A 272 -27.16 21.74 3.67
C LEU A 272 -27.42 23.07 4.39
N VAL A 273 -26.97 23.22 5.64
CA VAL A 273 -27.07 24.48 6.40
C VAL A 273 -26.28 25.60 5.73
N TYR A 274 -25.09 25.31 5.20
CA TYR A 274 -24.25 26.26 4.47
C TYR A 274 -24.89 26.72 3.14
N LEU A 275 -25.43 25.76 2.36
CA LEU A 275 -26.17 26.06 1.12
C LEU A 275 -27.44 26.89 1.39
N LEU A 276 -28.17 26.58 2.45
CA LEU A 276 -29.39 27.30 2.85
C LEU A 276 -29.10 28.69 3.45
N SER A 277 -27.88 28.96 3.93
CA SER A 277 -27.50 30.26 4.49
C SER A 277 -26.95 31.26 3.45
N GLY A 278 -26.97 30.91 2.17
CA GLY A 278 -26.98 31.87 1.05
C GLY A 278 -25.73 32.73 0.89
N ARG A 279 -24.60 32.37 1.48
CA ARG A 279 -23.35 33.12 1.34
C ARG A 279 -22.64 32.76 0.03
N LYS A 280 -22.70 33.69 -0.93
CA LYS A 280 -21.94 33.65 -2.19
C LYS A 280 -20.52 34.16 -1.98
N HIS A 281 -19.57 33.32 -1.55
CA HIS A 281 -18.15 33.63 -1.70
C HIS A 281 -17.37 32.40 -2.16
N GLY A 282 -16.56 32.56 -3.22
CA GLY A 282 -15.89 31.52 -3.99
C GLY A 282 -14.76 30.78 -3.27
N GLY A 283 -15.09 30.04 -2.22
CA GLY A 283 -14.27 28.98 -1.62
C GLY A 283 -14.98 27.62 -1.61
N ASP A 284 -16.10 27.50 -2.32
CA ASP A 284 -17.13 26.47 -2.16
C ASP A 284 -16.75 25.05 -2.65
N LEU A 285 -15.53 24.84 -3.18
CA LEU A 285 -15.08 23.51 -3.57
C LEU A 285 -14.36 22.74 -2.44
N LEU A 286 -13.79 23.44 -1.45
CA LEU A 286 -13.03 22.81 -0.36
C LEU A 286 -13.92 22.21 0.74
N SER A 287 -15.16 22.69 0.90
CA SER A 287 -16.15 22.11 1.82
C SER A 287 -16.75 20.80 1.32
N LEU A 288 -16.57 20.50 0.03
CA LEU A 288 -16.98 19.23 -0.61
C LEU A 288 -15.81 18.25 -0.78
N ALA A 289 -14.58 18.62 -0.42
CA ALA A 289 -13.42 17.72 -0.47
C ALA A 289 -13.65 16.36 0.25
N PRO A 290 -14.38 16.27 1.38
CA PRO A 290 -14.66 14.99 2.03
C PRO A 290 -15.61 14.06 1.22
N LEU A 291 -16.39 14.60 0.27
CA LEU A 291 -17.27 13.82 -0.59
C LEU A 291 -16.52 13.21 -1.79
N PHE A 292 -15.40 13.81 -2.20
CA PHE A 292 -14.53 13.30 -3.28
C PHE A 292 -13.30 12.54 -2.76
N MET A 293 -12.91 12.73 -1.50
CA MET A 293 -11.87 11.94 -0.84
C MET A 293 -12.35 10.56 -0.33
N GLY A 294 -13.59 10.17 -0.64
CA GLY A 294 -14.16 8.87 -0.26
C GLY A 294 -13.95 7.73 -1.26
N SER A 295 -13.35 7.99 -2.43
CA SER A 295 -12.92 6.96 -3.40
C SER A 295 -11.40 6.79 -3.45
N GLY A 296 -10.66 7.48 -2.59
CA GLY A 296 -9.25 7.21 -2.34
C GLY A 296 -9.13 5.84 -1.71
N SER A 297 -8.91 4.84 -2.57
CA SER A 297 -8.66 3.44 -2.26
C SER A 297 -8.01 3.25 -0.89
N GLU A 298 -8.52 2.32 -0.09
CA GLU A 298 -7.85 1.84 1.14
C GLU A 298 -6.38 1.48 0.88
N SER A 299 -6.00 1.23 -0.38
CA SER A 299 -4.61 1.08 -0.83
C SER A 299 -3.74 2.35 -0.68
N ALA A 300 -4.24 3.55 -0.40
CA ALA A 300 -3.39 4.74 -0.21
C ALA A 300 -2.87 4.92 1.24
N GLN A 301 -3.21 4.02 2.17
CA GLN A 301 -3.05 4.28 3.62
C GLN A 301 -1.65 3.99 4.22
N CYS A 302 -0.74 3.42 3.42
CA CYS A 302 0.67 3.12 3.75
C CYS A 302 1.54 3.23 2.48
N SER A 303 1.56 4.41 1.86
CA SER A 303 2.22 4.68 0.58
C SER A 303 2.89 6.05 0.52
N ILE A 304 3.82 6.20 -0.41
CA ILE A 304 4.33 7.48 -0.87
C ILE A 304 3.55 7.82 -2.15
N LEU A 305 2.85 8.95 -2.15
CA LEU A 305 2.14 9.43 -3.34
C LEU A 305 3.10 10.30 -4.13
N PHE A 306 3.43 9.89 -5.36
CA PHE A 306 4.27 10.67 -6.25
C PHE A 306 3.41 11.43 -7.25
N TYR A 307 3.60 12.74 -7.29
CA TYR A 307 2.98 13.64 -8.25
C TYR A 307 4.05 14.26 -9.13
N HIS A 308 3.76 14.48 -10.41
CA HIS A 308 4.58 15.31 -11.28
C HIS A 308 3.88 16.65 -11.54
N GLN A 309 4.65 17.69 -11.80
CA GLN A 309 4.12 18.96 -12.26
C GLN A 309 3.95 18.94 -13.78
N ASP A 310 2.73 19.21 -14.27
CA ASP A 310 2.43 19.36 -15.69
C ASP A 310 2.91 20.71 -16.26
N ALA A 311 2.82 20.89 -17.58
CA ALA A 311 3.17 22.14 -18.26
C ALA A 311 2.36 23.37 -17.80
N SER A 312 1.19 23.17 -17.19
CA SER A 312 0.37 24.25 -16.61
C SER A 312 0.78 24.62 -15.19
N GLY A 313 1.79 23.94 -14.63
CA GLY A 313 2.24 24.12 -13.26
C GLY A 313 1.41 23.38 -12.22
N ARG A 314 0.44 22.55 -12.62
CA ARG A 314 -0.42 21.78 -11.71
C ARG A 314 0.18 20.41 -11.42
N TYR A 315 -0.02 19.92 -10.21
CA TYR A 315 0.43 18.59 -9.81
C TYR A 315 -0.61 17.53 -10.17
N ALA A 316 -0.19 16.52 -10.92
CA ALA A 316 -0.98 15.34 -11.25
C ALA A 316 -0.38 14.09 -10.57
N LEU A 317 -1.23 13.20 -10.07
CA LEU A 317 -0.77 11.96 -9.42
C LEU A 317 -0.16 11.04 -10.49
N THR A 318 1.12 10.69 -10.31
CA THR A 318 1.82 9.71 -11.15
C THR A 318 1.53 8.30 -10.65
N THR A 319 1.81 8.05 -9.37
CA THR A 319 1.70 6.69 -8.80
C THR A 319 1.49 6.71 -7.29
N VAL A 320 0.89 5.62 -6.81
CA VAL A 320 0.82 5.26 -5.40
C VAL A 320 1.93 4.24 -5.14
N HIS A 321 3.07 4.72 -4.67
CA HIS A 321 4.24 3.88 -4.39
C HIS A 321 4.11 3.21 -3.03
N LYS A 322 4.16 1.89 -3.01
CA LYS A 322 4.11 1.10 -1.78
C LYS A 322 5.53 0.70 -1.42
N SER A 323 6.00 1.19 -0.28
CA SER A 323 7.33 0.82 0.19
C SER A 323 7.28 -0.53 0.88
N ARG A 324 8.36 -1.29 0.74
CA ARG A 324 8.53 -2.60 1.36
C ARG A 324 8.80 -2.46 2.86
N ASP A 325 8.55 -3.52 3.63
CA ASP A 325 8.47 -3.45 5.10
C ASP A 325 9.62 -4.10 5.87
N TRP A 326 10.50 -4.83 5.19
CA TRP A 326 11.64 -5.53 5.78
C TRP A 326 12.97 -4.91 5.38
N ARG A 327 13.15 -4.67 4.07
CA ARG A 327 14.35 -4.08 3.48
C ARG A 327 13.98 -3.03 2.45
N TYR A 328 14.94 -2.19 2.07
CA TYR A 328 14.74 -1.23 0.99
C TYR A 328 14.29 -1.91 -0.32
N GLY A 329 13.13 -1.51 -0.81
CA GLY A 329 12.69 -1.81 -2.17
C GLY A 329 13.25 -0.76 -3.12
N THR A 330 13.80 -1.19 -4.26
CA THR A 330 14.21 -0.30 -5.34
C THR A 330 13.28 -0.50 -6.53
N GLU A 331 12.65 0.59 -6.99
CA GLU A 331 11.65 0.55 -8.05
C GLU A 331 11.85 1.66 -9.07
N VAL A 332 11.48 1.37 -10.32
CA VAL A 332 11.32 2.38 -11.37
C VAL A 332 9.86 2.83 -11.42
N ILE A 333 9.65 4.13 -11.43
CA ILE A 333 8.36 4.76 -11.70
C ILE A 333 8.47 5.48 -13.05
N GLU A 334 7.68 5.04 -14.03
CA GLU A 334 7.59 5.73 -15.31
C GLU A 334 6.84 7.07 -15.17
N LEU A 335 7.48 8.18 -15.53
CA LEU A 335 6.84 9.48 -15.61
C LEU A 335 6.36 9.75 -17.05
N PRO A 336 5.23 10.46 -17.22
CA PRO A 336 4.76 10.83 -18.55
C PRO A 336 5.70 11.88 -19.18
N HIS A 337 5.71 11.97 -20.51
CA HIS A 337 6.64 12.86 -21.24
C HIS A 337 6.50 14.34 -20.83
N GLU A 338 5.27 14.77 -20.54
CA GLU A 338 4.95 16.13 -20.09
C GLU A 338 5.48 16.48 -18.69
N ALA A 339 6.02 15.51 -17.93
CA ALA A 339 6.64 15.78 -16.64
C ALA A 339 7.94 16.58 -16.77
N VAL A 340 8.65 16.45 -17.91
CA VAL A 340 9.86 17.22 -18.22
C VAL A 340 9.46 18.47 -19.01
N GLN A 341 9.65 19.64 -18.41
CA GLN A 341 9.34 20.92 -19.01
C GLN A 341 10.29 21.26 -20.16
N GLU A 342 9.89 22.18 -21.05
CA GLU A 342 10.69 22.62 -22.21
C GLU A 342 12.07 23.17 -21.83
N ASN A 343 12.22 23.70 -20.61
CA ASN A 343 13.49 24.20 -20.07
C ASN A 343 14.39 23.10 -19.48
N GLY A 344 14.02 21.82 -19.63
CA GLY A 344 14.77 20.67 -19.09
C GLY A 344 14.67 20.53 -17.57
N THR A 345 13.65 21.13 -16.95
CA THR A 345 13.37 20.96 -15.52
C THR A 345 12.19 20.02 -15.30
N MET A 346 12.22 19.28 -14.20
CA MET A 346 11.14 18.42 -13.78
C MET A 346 10.91 18.59 -12.30
N LYS A 347 9.64 18.68 -11.89
CA LYS A 347 9.27 18.72 -10.48
C LYS A 347 8.44 17.51 -10.11
N VAL A 348 8.87 16.83 -9.05
CA VAL A 348 8.18 15.69 -8.48
C VAL A 348 7.88 16.00 -7.02
N LYS A 349 6.63 15.83 -6.62
CA LYS A 349 6.21 15.92 -5.22
C LYS A 349 5.99 14.53 -4.66
N ALA A 350 6.65 14.19 -3.56
CA ALA A 350 6.37 13.01 -2.76
C ALA A 350 5.53 13.42 -1.54
N VAL A 351 4.38 12.78 -1.33
CA VAL A 351 3.52 12.97 -0.14
C VAL A 351 3.49 11.68 0.66
N PHE A 352 3.94 11.76 1.90
CA PHE A 352 4.06 10.60 2.78
C PHE A 352 2.76 10.37 3.55
N THR A 353 2.14 9.22 3.37
CA THR A 353 0.88 8.91 4.09
C THR A 353 1.13 8.33 5.48
N ARG A 354 2.33 7.79 5.71
CA ARG A 354 2.83 7.28 6.99
C ARG A 354 4.28 7.67 7.24
N LYS A 355 4.86 7.16 8.34
CA LYS A 355 6.31 7.21 8.52
C LYS A 355 6.98 6.33 7.47
N HIS A 356 7.63 6.93 6.49
CA HIS A 356 8.42 6.20 5.49
C HIS A 356 9.88 6.63 5.55
N LYS A 357 10.75 5.74 5.10
CA LYS A 357 12.13 6.05 4.83
C LYS A 357 12.36 6.13 3.33
N LEU A 358 12.93 7.24 2.86
CA LEU A 358 13.30 7.43 1.46
C LEU A 358 14.82 7.58 1.39
N ASN A 359 15.50 6.55 0.88
CA ASN A 359 16.96 6.54 0.79
C ASN A 359 17.44 7.28 -0.45
N PHE A 360 16.83 6.96 -1.59
CA PHE A 360 17.28 7.46 -2.88
C PHE A 360 16.09 7.87 -3.74
N ILE A 361 16.30 8.94 -4.50
CA ILE A 361 15.43 9.36 -5.59
C ILE A 361 16.29 10.01 -6.68
N GLY A 362 16.15 9.52 -7.91
CA GLY A 362 16.90 10.03 -9.07
C GLY A 362 16.07 9.94 -10.34
N ALA A 363 16.27 10.89 -11.25
CA ALA A 363 15.62 10.91 -12.55
C ALA A 363 16.60 10.40 -13.62
N VAL A 364 16.21 9.35 -14.34
CA VAL A 364 17.04 8.70 -15.36
C VAL A 364 16.43 8.97 -16.74
N GLN A 365 17.27 9.40 -17.69
CA GLN A 365 16.94 9.55 -19.11
C GLN A 365 18.10 9.03 -19.95
N ASN A 366 17.83 8.56 -21.17
CA ASN A 366 18.86 8.08 -22.10
C ASN A 366 19.73 6.91 -21.63
N ALA A 367 19.33 6.26 -20.54
CA ALA A 367 20.00 5.04 -20.11
C ALA A 367 19.75 3.93 -21.13
N GLN A 368 20.82 3.30 -21.59
CA GLN A 368 20.78 2.16 -22.48
C GLN A 368 20.40 0.91 -21.70
N GLU A 369 19.43 0.18 -22.23
CA GLU A 369 19.03 -1.09 -21.65
C GLU A 369 20.11 -2.14 -21.88
N ALA A 370 20.65 -2.67 -20.78
CA ALA A 370 21.65 -3.72 -20.80
C ALA A 370 21.01 -5.04 -21.25
N PRO A 371 21.70 -5.88 -22.03
CA PRO A 371 21.18 -7.18 -22.42
C PRO A 371 21.03 -8.07 -21.18
N CYS A 372 19.87 -8.69 -21.03
CA CYS A 372 19.61 -9.71 -20.03
C CYS A 372 18.83 -10.88 -20.63
N VAL A 373 18.89 -12.03 -19.96
CA VAL A 373 18.10 -13.22 -20.29
C VAL A 373 17.21 -13.53 -19.10
N THR A 374 15.92 -13.65 -19.34
CA THR A 374 14.94 -14.02 -18.32
C THR A 374 14.56 -15.49 -18.46
N GLU A 375 14.44 -16.16 -17.33
CA GLU A 375 14.06 -17.56 -17.21
C GLU A 375 12.98 -17.66 -16.11
N GLU A 376 11.79 -18.10 -16.49
CA GLU A 376 10.70 -18.34 -15.54
C GLU A 376 10.80 -19.77 -15.00
N LEU A 377 10.86 -19.91 -13.69
CA LEU A 377 10.95 -21.18 -12.97
C LEU A 377 9.59 -21.48 -12.36
N ALA A 378 8.97 -22.58 -12.78
CA ALA A 378 7.68 -22.99 -12.24
C ALA A 378 7.84 -23.59 -10.84
N PRO A 379 6.84 -23.44 -9.95
CA PRO A 379 6.79 -24.23 -8.73
C PRO A 379 6.65 -25.73 -9.09
N LEU A 380 7.33 -26.59 -8.35
CA LEU A 380 7.25 -28.05 -8.46
C LEU A 380 6.47 -28.67 -7.32
N ARG A 381 6.56 -28.08 -6.13
CA ARG A 381 5.93 -28.54 -4.90
C ARG A 381 5.63 -27.35 -4.01
N ALA A 382 4.57 -27.45 -3.23
CA ALA A 382 4.28 -26.50 -2.18
C ALA A 382 3.67 -27.20 -0.98
N ALA A 383 4.20 -26.93 0.22
CA ALA A 383 3.74 -27.54 1.45
C ALA A 383 3.49 -26.47 2.52
N SER A 384 2.24 -26.36 2.95
CA SER A 384 1.82 -25.54 4.07
C SER A 384 2.08 -26.27 5.39
N SER A 385 2.62 -25.55 6.38
CA SER A 385 2.79 -26.06 7.74
C SER A 385 1.46 -26.47 8.41
N ARG A 386 0.34 -25.90 7.97
CA ARG A 386 -1.01 -26.19 8.49
C ARG A 386 -1.85 -27.05 7.56
N LEU A 387 -1.81 -26.80 6.25
CA LEU A 387 -2.70 -27.44 5.28
C LEU A 387 -2.10 -28.68 4.60
N GLY A 388 -0.79 -28.93 4.77
CA GLY A 388 -0.10 -30.01 4.06
C GLY A 388 0.19 -29.62 2.62
N ASP A 389 -0.01 -30.53 1.67
CA ASP A 389 0.23 -30.25 0.25
C ASP A 389 -0.76 -29.18 -0.27
N VAL A 390 -0.21 -28.08 -0.78
CA VAL A 390 -0.94 -26.94 -1.34
C VAL A 390 -0.47 -26.60 -2.75
N PHE A 391 0.28 -27.51 -3.39
CA PHE A 391 0.71 -27.35 -4.77
C PHE A 391 -0.45 -27.21 -5.77
N PRO A 392 -1.57 -27.97 -5.65
CA PRO A 392 -2.73 -27.79 -6.54
C PRO A 392 -3.26 -26.35 -6.52
N GLU A 393 -3.34 -25.73 -5.34
CA GLU A 393 -3.82 -24.36 -5.17
C GLU A 393 -2.90 -23.29 -5.76
N LEU A 394 -1.59 -23.55 -5.91
CA LEU A 394 -0.65 -22.63 -6.58
C LEU A 394 -0.52 -22.88 -8.10
N SER A 395 -1.08 -23.99 -8.59
CA SER A 395 -0.96 -24.43 -9.98
C SER A 395 -2.26 -24.35 -10.77
N GLU A 396 -3.42 -24.43 -10.09
CA GLU A 396 -4.76 -24.36 -10.68
C GLU A 396 -5.40 -22.98 -10.44
N ASN A 397 -5.80 -22.30 -11.52
CA ASN A 397 -6.44 -20.98 -11.43
C ASN A 397 -7.74 -21.03 -10.61
N GLY A 398 -7.92 -20.07 -9.70
CA GLY A 398 -9.18 -19.86 -8.96
C GLY A 398 -9.29 -20.65 -7.67
N ARG A 399 -8.22 -21.31 -7.24
CA ARG A 399 -8.05 -21.79 -5.87
C ARG A 399 -6.96 -20.96 -5.19
N TYR A 400 -7.05 -20.84 -3.87
CA TYR A 400 -6.14 -19.99 -3.11
C TYR A 400 -5.49 -20.80 -2.00
N VAL A 401 -4.17 -20.69 -1.87
CA VAL A 401 -3.50 -21.07 -0.63
C VAL A 401 -3.86 -20.04 0.43
N HIS A 402 -4.61 -20.50 1.43
CA HIS A 402 -5.02 -19.66 2.54
C HIS A 402 -4.01 -19.77 3.69
N MET A 403 -3.32 -18.67 4.00
CA MET A 403 -2.39 -18.56 5.11
C MET A 403 -2.98 -17.67 6.22
N ILE A 404 -2.74 -18.07 7.46
CA ILE A 404 -3.08 -17.30 8.67
C ILE A 404 -1.81 -17.10 9.52
N PRO A 405 -1.80 -16.25 10.55
CA PRO A 405 -0.57 -15.90 11.26
C PRO A 405 0.13 -17.12 11.86
N GLY A 406 1.44 -17.20 11.65
CA GLY A 406 2.30 -18.32 12.02
C GLY A 406 2.30 -19.48 11.02
N ASP A 407 1.55 -19.40 9.93
CA ASP A 407 1.65 -20.37 8.84
C ASP A 407 2.91 -20.08 8.00
N THR A 408 3.48 -21.16 7.46
CA THR A 408 4.51 -21.09 6.44
C THR A 408 4.12 -21.98 5.25
N VAL A 409 4.57 -21.62 4.06
CA VAL A 409 4.43 -22.43 2.85
C VAL A 409 5.81 -22.55 2.21
N ASP A 410 6.37 -23.75 2.25
CA ASP A 410 7.60 -24.08 1.55
C ASP A 410 7.27 -24.32 0.09
N VAL A 411 7.92 -23.60 -0.83
CA VAL A 411 7.73 -23.74 -2.28
C VAL A 411 9.07 -24.07 -2.93
N ASP A 412 9.14 -25.24 -3.56
CA ASP A 412 10.31 -25.67 -4.34
C ASP A 412 10.08 -25.36 -5.82
N PHE A 413 11.10 -24.86 -6.50
CA PHE A 413 11.04 -24.46 -7.91
C PHE A 413 11.86 -25.39 -8.81
N GLU A 414 11.58 -25.31 -10.11
CA GLU A 414 12.39 -25.92 -11.16
C GLU A 414 13.85 -25.44 -11.14
N ASP A 415 14.72 -26.32 -11.62
CA ASP A 415 16.13 -26.00 -11.74
C ASP A 415 16.36 -25.05 -12.93
N PRO A 416 17.24 -24.05 -12.79
CA PRO A 416 17.59 -23.18 -13.91
C PRO A 416 18.24 -23.98 -15.05
N GLN A 417 17.75 -23.80 -16.27
CA GLN A 417 18.22 -24.48 -17.47
C GLN A 417 19.34 -23.69 -18.16
N THR A 418 19.34 -22.37 -18.03
CA THR A 418 20.32 -21.52 -18.70
C THR A 418 21.63 -21.46 -17.90
N PRO A 419 22.79 -21.89 -18.43
CA PRO A 419 24.04 -21.85 -17.69
C PRO A 419 24.55 -20.42 -17.52
N LEU A 420 25.08 -20.12 -16.33
CA LEU A 420 25.73 -18.84 -16.04
C LEU A 420 27.12 -18.79 -16.68
N ARG A 421 27.40 -17.77 -17.51
CA ARG A 421 28.71 -17.59 -18.16
C ARG A 421 29.63 -16.71 -17.32
N ALA A 422 30.92 -16.70 -17.66
CA ALA A 422 31.89 -15.79 -17.06
C ALA A 422 31.46 -14.33 -17.22
N LYS A 423 31.62 -13.52 -16.16
CA LYS A 423 31.19 -12.11 -16.06
C LYS A 423 29.67 -11.88 -16.05
N GLN A 424 28.88 -12.93 -15.88
CA GLN A 424 27.45 -12.80 -15.62
C GLN A 424 27.15 -13.03 -14.13
N GLN A 425 26.04 -12.46 -13.69
CA GLN A 425 25.42 -12.72 -12.40
C GLN A 425 23.93 -12.98 -12.60
N GLU A 426 23.28 -13.42 -11.54
CA GLU A 426 21.85 -13.71 -11.51
C GLU A 426 21.15 -12.83 -10.47
N THR A 427 20.01 -12.29 -10.86
CA THR A 427 19.05 -11.62 -9.97
C THR A 427 17.75 -12.41 -10.01
N TYR A 428 17.17 -12.64 -8.84
CA TYR A 428 15.89 -13.33 -8.73
C TYR A 428 14.78 -12.35 -8.40
N LEU A 429 13.62 -12.57 -9.02
CA LEU A 429 12.39 -11.86 -8.71
C LEU A 429 11.25 -12.84 -8.50
N MET A 430 10.38 -12.56 -7.55
CA MET A 430 9.14 -13.28 -7.36
C MET A 430 7.99 -12.47 -7.93
N ARG A 431 7.27 -13.07 -8.88
CA ARG A 431 5.96 -12.60 -9.29
C ARG A 431 4.91 -13.34 -8.48
N SER A 432 4.05 -12.61 -7.79
CA SER A 432 2.98 -13.20 -7.00
C SER A 432 1.63 -12.55 -7.31
N SER A 433 0.57 -13.37 -7.32
CA SER A 433 -0.82 -12.93 -7.47
C SER A 433 -1.67 -13.48 -6.33
N GLY A 434 -2.56 -12.64 -5.83
CA GLY A 434 -3.44 -12.95 -4.72
C GLY A 434 -3.91 -11.67 -4.03
N PHE A 435 -4.51 -11.86 -2.86
CA PHE A 435 -4.98 -10.78 -2.01
C PHE A 435 -4.88 -11.19 -0.55
N TYR A 436 -5.00 -10.23 0.35
CA TYR A 436 -4.97 -10.49 1.79
C TYR A 436 -5.93 -9.54 2.49
N THR A 437 -6.39 -9.97 3.67
CA THR A 437 -7.38 -9.24 4.46
C THR A 437 -7.03 -9.21 5.93
N ALA A 438 -7.70 -8.34 6.67
CA ALA A 438 -7.65 -8.42 8.13
C ALA A 438 -8.09 -9.82 8.58
N LEU A 439 -7.42 -10.38 9.59
CA LEU A 439 -7.70 -11.73 10.05
C LEU A 439 -9.13 -11.84 10.61
N ARG A 440 -9.94 -12.69 9.99
CA ARG A 440 -11.33 -12.91 10.41
C ARG A 440 -11.42 -13.63 11.77
N PRO A 441 -12.48 -13.38 12.56
CA PRO A 441 -12.61 -13.90 13.93
C PRO A 441 -12.52 -15.42 14.06
N GLU A 442 -13.01 -16.17 13.08
CA GLU A 442 -12.95 -17.62 13.04
C GLU A 442 -11.49 -18.14 12.96
N TYR A 443 -10.62 -17.44 12.23
CA TYR A 443 -9.21 -17.81 12.08
C TYR A 443 -8.33 -17.30 13.21
N LYS A 444 -8.74 -16.26 13.96
CA LYS A 444 -8.04 -15.85 15.20
C LYS A 444 -7.91 -17.01 16.19
N LYS A 445 -8.94 -17.84 16.32
CA LYS A 445 -8.94 -19.00 17.21
C LYS A 445 -7.94 -20.08 16.74
N ILE A 446 -7.79 -20.24 15.43
CA ILE A 446 -6.90 -21.22 14.81
C ILE A 446 -5.44 -20.71 14.88
N ALA A 447 -5.24 -19.41 14.71
CA ALA A 447 -3.93 -18.76 14.83
C ALA A 447 -3.37 -18.90 16.26
N GLY A 448 -4.23 -18.80 17.28
CA GLY A 448 -3.83 -18.98 18.67
C GLY A 448 -2.66 -18.08 19.07
N ASN A 449 -1.66 -18.64 19.75
CA ASN A 449 -0.42 -17.93 20.08
C ASN A 449 0.58 -17.95 18.90
N TRP A 450 0.19 -17.35 17.78
CA TRP A 450 0.96 -17.39 16.55
C TRP A 450 2.35 -16.73 16.65
N SER A 451 2.52 -15.76 17.56
CA SER A 451 3.81 -15.10 17.78
C SER A 451 4.90 -16.04 18.34
N ALA A 452 4.51 -17.19 18.90
CA ALA A 452 5.44 -18.24 19.28
C ALA A 452 5.84 -19.16 18.10
N ARG A 453 5.12 -19.09 16.97
CA ARG A 453 5.34 -19.92 15.78
C ARG A 453 6.15 -19.22 14.69
N ILE A 454 6.25 -17.89 14.74
CA ILE A 454 7.10 -17.12 13.82
C ILE A 454 8.60 -17.35 14.10
N SER A 455 9.42 -17.14 13.07
CA SER A 455 10.87 -17.37 13.11
C SER A 455 11.57 -16.53 14.19
N ASP A 456 12.74 -16.99 14.64
CA ASP A 456 13.59 -16.20 15.55
C ASP A 456 13.97 -14.85 14.95
N GLU A 457 14.29 -14.82 13.65
CA GLU A 457 14.58 -13.61 12.88
C GLU A 457 13.41 -12.62 12.95
N ALA A 458 12.17 -13.09 12.72
CA ALA A 458 11.01 -12.24 12.80
C ALA A 458 10.83 -11.69 14.22
N ARG A 459 10.90 -12.56 15.24
CA ARG A 459 10.78 -12.13 16.65
C ARG A 459 11.84 -11.11 17.06
N GLU A 460 13.07 -11.26 16.59
CA GLU A 460 14.16 -10.32 16.85
C GLU A 460 13.89 -8.99 16.16
N HIS A 461 13.54 -9.00 14.87
CA HIS A 461 13.16 -7.80 14.12
C HIS A 461 12.05 -7.00 14.82
N TYR A 462 10.99 -7.67 15.27
CA TYR A 462 9.91 -7.01 16.01
C TYR A 462 10.34 -6.45 17.37
N ARG A 463 11.29 -7.09 18.04
CA ARG A 463 11.85 -6.59 19.30
C ARG A 463 12.69 -5.34 19.08
N ASP A 464 13.48 -5.31 18.01
CA ASP A 464 14.32 -4.16 17.67
C ASP A 464 13.47 -2.96 17.29
N LEU A 465 12.43 -3.16 16.47
CA LEU A 465 11.44 -2.14 16.18
C LEU A 465 10.83 -1.59 17.47
N ALA A 466 10.51 -2.47 18.44
CA ALA A 466 9.95 -2.03 19.71
C ALA A 466 10.87 -1.22 20.60
N SER A 467 12.17 -1.54 20.57
CA SER A 467 13.16 -0.74 21.28
C SER A 467 13.33 0.66 20.68
N SER A 468 13.23 0.78 19.34
CA SER A 468 13.44 2.05 18.62
C SER A 468 12.31 3.08 18.76
N VAL A 469 11.09 2.64 19.14
CA VAL A 469 9.93 3.53 19.36
C VAL A 469 9.99 4.23 20.71
N HIS A 470 10.79 3.71 21.66
CA HIS A 470 10.94 4.24 23.01
C HIS A 470 12.21 5.07 23.25
N ALA A 471 13.06 5.22 22.22
CA ALA A 471 14.22 6.11 22.19
C ALA A 471 13.86 7.40 21.47
#